data_AF-O51904-F1
#
_entry.id   AF-O51904-F1
#
_cell.length_a   1.000
_cell.length_b   1.000
_cell.length_c   1.000
_cell.angle_alpha   90.00
_cell.angle_beta   90.00
_cell.angle_gamma   90.00
#
_symmetry.space_group_name_H-M   'P 1'
#
loop_
_entity.id
_entity.type
_entity.pdbx_description
1 polymer ?
#
loop_
_entity_poly.entity_id
_entity_poly.type
_entity_poly.pdbx_seq_one_letter_code
_entity_poly.pdbx_strand_id
1 'polypeptide(L)'
;CTYTHALASTRCVDNAVGVKIPKNATLIRNLVLAAQFMHDHIVHFYHLHALDWVNVANVLNADPKKAASLSNSLNENRKESAADFAAVKDTVKALIESGQLGPFTNAYFLREGGHDAYYLPAE
;
A
#
# COMPACT_ATOMS: atom_id res chain seq x y z
N CYS A 1 -13.27 -0.69 4.55
CA CYS A 1 -14.58 -1.41 4.52
C CYS A 1 -15.85 -0.51 4.62
N THR A 2 -15.85 0.71 4.07
CA THR A 2 -16.97 1.69 4.14
C THR A 2 -18.35 1.22 3.64
N TYR A 3 -18.43 0.54 2.50
CA TYR A 3 -19.64 0.15 1.79
C TYR A 3 -20.22 -1.22 2.18
N THR A 4 -19.39 -2.18 2.57
CA THR A 4 -19.85 -3.58 2.74
C THR A 4 -21.00 -3.72 3.75
N HIS A 5 -20.97 -2.93 4.83
CA HIS A 5 -22.05 -2.91 5.82
C HIS A 5 -23.36 -2.34 5.25
N ALA A 6 -23.30 -1.28 4.45
CA ALA A 6 -24.48 -0.71 3.80
C ALA A 6 -25.10 -1.70 2.80
N LEU A 7 -24.27 -2.40 2.01
CA LEU A 7 -24.73 -3.43 1.08
C LEU A 7 -25.38 -4.61 1.82
N ALA A 8 -24.75 -5.09 2.90
CA ALA A 8 -25.29 -6.16 3.73
C ALA A 8 -26.65 -5.76 4.33
N SER A 9 -26.74 -4.57 4.94
CA SER A 9 -27.98 -4.03 5.50
C SER A 9 -29.08 -3.93 4.45
N THR A 10 -28.77 -3.40 3.27
CA THR A 10 -29.75 -3.26 2.18
C THR A 10 -30.27 -4.62 1.72
N ARG A 11 -29.38 -5.62 1.58
CA ARG A 11 -29.78 -7.00 1.23
C ARG A 11 -30.69 -7.63 2.28
N CYS A 12 -30.43 -7.39 3.56
CA CYS A 12 -31.29 -7.88 4.65
C CYS A 12 -32.71 -7.31 4.55
N VAL A 13 -32.84 -6.00 4.33
CA VAL A 13 -34.15 -5.36 4.17
C VAL A 13 -34.86 -5.82 2.90
N ASP A 14 -34.17 -5.83 1.76
CA ASP A 14 -34.72 -6.30 0.47
C ASP A 14 -35.28 -7.73 0.61
N ASN A 15 -34.58 -8.61 1.33
CA ASN A 15 -35.02 -9.97 1.61
C ASN A 15 -36.27 -10.00 2.50
N ALA A 16 -36.30 -9.21 3.58
CA ALA A 16 -37.41 -9.18 4.53
C ALA A 16 -38.73 -8.70 3.89
N VAL A 17 -38.67 -7.76 2.95
CA VAL A 17 -39.85 -7.21 2.25
C VAL A 17 -40.12 -7.84 0.88
N GLY A 18 -39.31 -8.83 0.46
CA GLY A 18 -39.51 -9.56 -0.79
C GLY A 18 -39.27 -8.75 -2.06
N VAL A 19 -38.33 -7.78 -2.03
CA VAL A 19 -38.02 -6.92 -3.18
C VAL A 19 -37.38 -7.71 -4.32
N LYS A 20 -37.90 -7.55 -5.53
CA LYS A 20 -37.25 -8.02 -6.77
C LYS A 20 -36.31 -6.94 -7.30
N ILE A 21 -35.01 -7.14 -7.09
CA ILE A 21 -33.98 -6.17 -7.51
C ILE A 21 -33.75 -6.27 -9.03
N PRO A 22 -33.82 -5.15 -9.78
CA PRO A 22 -33.52 -5.17 -11.21
C PRO A 22 -32.02 -5.41 -11.45
N LYS A 23 -31.69 -6.05 -12.59
CA LYS A 23 -30.31 -6.43 -12.94
C LYS A 23 -29.31 -5.27 -12.81
N ASN A 24 -29.68 -4.07 -13.26
CA ASN A 24 -28.81 -2.90 -13.22
C ASN A 24 -28.45 -2.48 -11.78
N ALA A 25 -29.37 -2.60 -10.82
CA ALA A 25 -29.08 -2.31 -9.43
C ALA A 25 -28.10 -3.32 -8.82
N THR A 26 -28.24 -4.61 -9.14
CA THR A 26 -27.27 -5.63 -8.75
C THR A 26 -25.88 -5.36 -9.33
N LEU A 27 -25.80 -4.97 -10.60
CA LEU A 27 -24.53 -4.63 -11.24
C LEU A 27 -23.84 -3.44 -10.56
N ILE A 28 -24.58 -2.37 -10.26
CA ILE A 28 -24.02 -1.20 -9.56
C ILE A 28 -23.54 -1.60 -8.16
N ARG A 29 -24.34 -2.35 -7.39
CA ARG A 29 -23.93 -2.84 -6.05
C ARG A 29 -22.63 -3.66 -6.12
N ASN A 30 -22.49 -4.51 -7.13
CA ASN A 30 -21.28 -5.29 -7.33
C ASN A 30 -20.07 -4.42 -7.72
N LEU A 31 -20.26 -3.42 -8.60
CA LEU A 31 -19.19 -2.50 -8.98
C LEU A 31 -18.70 -1.67 -7.79
N VAL A 32 -19.60 -1.17 -6.94
CA VAL A 32 -19.21 -0.41 -5.74
C VAL A 32 -18.51 -1.31 -4.72
N LEU A 33 -18.97 -2.56 -4.54
CA LEU A 33 -18.27 -3.52 -3.68
C LEU A 33 -16.87 -3.86 -4.21
N ALA A 34 -16.72 -4.05 -5.52
CA ALA A 34 -15.44 -4.31 -6.16
C ALA A 34 -14.48 -3.12 -6.04
N ALA A 35 -14.98 -1.89 -6.24
CA ALA A 35 -14.21 -0.67 -6.04
C ALA A 35 -13.70 -0.56 -4.59
N GLN A 36 -14.56 -0.84 -3.61
CA GLN A 36 -14.10 -0.92 -2.22
C GLN A 36 -13.05 -2.00 -2.05
N PHE A 37 -13.27 -3.21 -2.56
CA PHE A 37 -12.36 -4.34 -2.37
C PHE A 37 -10.94 -3.99 -2.85
N MET A 38 -10.82 -3.43 -4.06
CA MET A 38 -9.54 -2.98 -4.62
C MET A 38 -8.89 -1.90 -3.76
N HIS A 39 -9.64 -0.88 -3.35
CA HIS A 39 -9.13 0.18 -2.48
C HIS A 39 -8.62 -0.39 -1.14
N ASP A 40 -9.45 -1.19 -0.45
CA ASP A 40 -9.14 -1.74 0.88
C ASP A 40 -7.83 -2.53 0.84
N HIS A 41 -7.65 -3.40 -0.17
CA HIS A 41 -6.51 -4.31 -0.22
C HIS A 41 -5.21 -3.59 -0.58
N ILE A 42 -5.26 -2.61 -1.50
CA ILE A 42 -4.08 -1.81 -1.84
C ILE A 42 -3.66 -0.97 -0.64
N VAL A 43 -4.61 -0.31 0.04
CA VAL A 43 -4.31 0.50 1.23
C VAL A 43 -3.80 -0.38 2.37
N HIS A 44 -4.45 -1.52 2.63
CA HIS A 44 -3.99 -2.47 3.64
C HIS A 44 -2.56 -2.93 3.38
N PHE A 45 -2.26 -3.34 2.14
CA PHE A 45 -0.93 -3.82 1.80
C PHE A 45 0.14 -2.75 2.04
N TYR A 46 0.00 -1.55 1.45
CA TYR A 46 1.07 -0.54 1.52
C TYR A 46 1.09 0.29 2.79
N HIS A 47 -0.06 0.73 3.28
CA HIS A 47 -0.10 1.70 4.37
C HIS A 47 -0.23 1.05 5.75
N LEU A 48 -0.73 -0.18 5.83
CA LEU A 48 -0.87 -0.89 7.11
C LEU A 48 0.21 -1.96 7.26
N HIS A 49 0.38 -2.84 6.28
CA HIS A 49 1.17 -4.06 6.49
C HIS A 49 2.60 -3.99 5.96
N ALA A 50 2.89 -3.22 4.91
CA ALA A 50 4.20 -3.22 4.27
C ALA A 50 5.34 -2.82 5.22
N LEU A 51 5.08 -1.96 6.21
CA LEU A 51 6.08 -1.50 7.18
C LEU A 51 6.55 -2.61 8.13
N ASP A 52 5.84 -3.74 8.21
CA ASP A 52 6.30 -4.93 8.93
C ASP A 52 7.37 -5.69 8.14
N TRP A 53 7.45 -5.48 6.82
CA TRP A 53 8.34 -6.20 5.90
C TRP A 53 9.47 -5.33 5.33
N VAL A 54 9.22 -4.02 5.21
CA VAL A 54 10.11 -3.07 4.56
C VAL A 54 10.77 -2.16 5.59
N ASN A 55 12.10 -2.23 5.67
CA ASN A 55 12.90 -1.23 6.37
C ASN A 55 13.02 0.03 5.51
N VAL A 56 12.18 1.03 5.79
CA VAL A 56 12.14 2.28 5.02
C VAL A 56 13.47 3.04 5.07
N ALA A 57 14.18 3.01 6.20
CA ALA A 57 15.45 3.72 6.35
C ALA A 57 16.60 3.07 5.57
N ASN A 58 16.50 1.78 5.24
CA ASN A 58 17.54 1.08 4.48
C ASN A 58 17.69 1.61 3.04
N VAL A 59 16.70 2.37 2.53
CA VAL A 59 16.80 3.05 1.23
C VAL A 59 18.02 3.98 1.13
N LEU A 60 18.52 4.49 2.26
CA LEU A 60 19.73 5.32 2.30
C LEU A 60 20.98 4.57 1.81
N ASN A 61 20.96 3.24 1.89
CA ASN A 61 22.04 2.36 1.44
C ASN A 61 21.85 1.86 -0.01
N ALA A 62 20.68 2.10 -0.62
CA ALA A 62 20.33 1.57 -1.94
C ALA A 62 21.09 2.25 -3.09
N ASP A 63 21.43 1.50 -4.14
CA ASP A 63 21.85 2.05 -5.44
C ASP A 63 20.61 2.29 -6.34
N PRO A 64 20.27 3.55 -6.68
CA PRO A 64 19.09 3.87 -7.50
C PRO A 64 19.09 3.18 -8.87
N LYS A 65 20.26 2.90 -9.46
CA LYS A 65 20.33 2.17 -10.74
C LYS A 65 19.96 0.71 -10.58
N LYS A 66 20.39 0.07 -9.49
CA LYS A 66 20.04 -1.32 -9.20
C LYS A 66 18.57 -1.45 -8.82
N ALA A 67 18.04 -0.54 -8.00
CA ALA A 67 16.61 -0.48 -7.67
C ALA A 67 15.74 -0.33 -8.93
N ALA A 68 16.12 0.58 -9.85
CA ALA A 68 15.45 0.72 -11.14
C ALA A 68 15.52 -0.57 -11.98
N SER A 69 16.69 -1.20 -12.06
CA SER A 69 16.84 -2.48 -12.78
C SER A 69 15.98 -3.59 -12.18
N LEU A 70 15.90 -3.67 -10.84
CA LEU A 70 15.08 -4.65 -10.14
C LEU A 70 13.59 -4.42 -10.44
N SER A 71 13.09 -3.20 -10.22
CA SER A 71 11.70 -2.83 -10.50
C SER A 71 11.30 -3.11 -11.96
N ASN A 72 12.17 -2.73 -12.89
CA ASN A 72 11.95 -2.95 -14.33
C ASN A 72 12.00 -4.43 -14.74
N SER A 73 12.57 -5.32 -13.93
CA SER A 73 12.53 -6.77 -14.17
C SER A 73 11.24 -7.42 -13.65
N LEU A 74 10.57 -6.77 -12.71
CA LEU A 74 9.31 -7.23 -12.12
C LEU A 74 8.08 -6.70 -12.87
N ASN A 75 8.21 -5.56 -13.56
CA ASN A 75 7.13 -4.94 -14.33
C ASN A 75 7.57 -4.63 -15.77
N GLU A 76 6.94 -5.29 -16.74
CA GLU A 76 7.17 -5.03 -18.16
C GLU A 76 6.43 -3.80 -18.69
N ASN A 77 5.30 -3.44 -18.06
CA ASN A 77 4.36 -2.44 -18.54
C ASN A 77 4.62 -1.02 -17.99
N ARG A 78 5.45 -0.91 -16.96
CA ARG A 78 5.90 0.37 -16.39
C ARG A 78 7.40 0.31 -16.24
N LYS A 79 8.08 1.33 -16.78
CA LYS A 79 9.52 1.49 -16.59
C LYS A 79 9.80 2.67 -15.67
N GLU A 80 10.57 2.41 -14.62
CA GLU A 80 11.08 3.41 -13.70
C GLU A 80 12.54 3.73 -14.01
N SER A 81 12.94 4.98 -13.79
CA SER A 81 14.30 5.43 -14.00
C SER A 81 15.09 5.45 -12.69
N ALA A 82 16.42 5.39 -12.78
CA ALA A 82 17.29 5.59 -11.62
C ALA A 82 17.09 6.97 -10.97
N ALA A 83 16.66 7.98 -11.73
CA ALA A 83 16.35 9.30 -11.21
C ALA A 83 15.10 9.29 -10.32
N ASP A 84 14.08 8.50 -10.67
CA ASP A 84 12.87 8.36 -9.84
C ASP A 84 13.21 7.77 -8.46
N PHE A 85 14.02 6.70 -8.43
CA PHE A 85 14.48 6.09 -7.19
C PHE A 85 15.42 7.01 -6.39
N ALA A 86 16.28 7.78 -7.07
CA ALA A 86 17.12 8.77 -6.40
C ALA A 86 16.27 9.85 -5.72
N ALA A 87 15.22 10.35 -6.38
CA ALA A 87 14.33 11.35 -5.81
C ALA A 87 13.57 10.82 -4.57
N VAL A 88 13.14 9.55 -4.59
CA VAL A 88 12.53 8.90 -3.42
C VAL A 88 13.54 8.77 -2.28
N LYS A 89 14.77 8.31 -2.58
CA LYS A 89 15.85 8.22 -1.59
C LYS A 89 16.16 9.57 -0.95
N ASP A 90 16.23 10.64 -1.73
CA ASP A 90 16.46 12.00 -1.23
C ASP A 90 15.30 12.49 -0.35
N THR A 91 14.06 12.18 -0.71
CA THR A 91 12.87 12.51 0.10
C THR A 91 12.92 11.82 1.46
N VAL A 92 13.24 10.52 1.49
CA VAL A 92 13.36 9.76 2.75
C VAL A 92 14.55 10.26 3.57
N LYS A 93 15.67 10.58 2.92
CA LYS A 93 16.85 11.17 3.57
C LYS A 93 16.49 12.48 4.28
N ALA A 94 15.83 13.40 3.58
CA ALA A 94 15.41 14.68 4.15
C ALA A 94 14.46 14.49 5.34
N LEU A 95 13.54 13.53 5.27
CA LEU A 95 12.64 13.18 6.38
C LEU A 95 13.43 12.70 7.61
N ILE A 96 14.40 11.80 7.42
CA ILE A 96 15.23 11.27 8.50
C ILE A 96 16.10 12.37 9.13
N GLU A 97 16.79 13.16 8.30
CA GLU A 97 17.65 14.26 8.73
C GLU A 97 16.89 15.37 9.46
N SER A 98 15.59 15.55 9.17
CA SER A 98 14.74 16.51 9.87
C SER A 98 14.47 16.14 11.33
N GLY A 99 14.60 14.85 11.70
CA GLY A 99 14.18 14.32 13.00
C GLY A 99 12.65 14.29 13.22
N GLN A 100 11.85 14.80 12.29
CA GLN A 100 10.38 14.87 12.37
C GLN A 100 9.75 13.67 11.65
N LEU A 101 9.96 12.48 12.22
CA LEU A 101 9.67 11.19 11.56
C LEU A 101 8.17 10.84 11.47
N GLY A 102 7.30 11.55 12.20
CA GLY A 102 5.85 11.36 12.17
C GLY A 102 5.44 9.91 12.44
N PRO A 103 4.75 9.22 11.50
CA PRO A 103 4.32 7.84 11.70
C PRO A 103 5.49 6.85 11.86
N PHE A 104 6.72 7.23 11.50
CA PHE A 104 7.90 6.38 11.67
C PHE A 104 8.61 6.58 13.00
N THR A 105 8.15 7.50 13.86
CA THR A 105 8.72 7.66 15.21
C THR A 105 8.67 6.34 15.98
N ASN A 106 9.84 5.89 16.48
CA ASN A 106 10.03 4.60 17.16
C ASN A 106 9.74 3.35 16.31
N ALA A 107 9.75 3.45 14.98
CA ALA A 107 9.61 2.28 14.12
C ALA A 107 10.72 1.25 14.37
N TYR A 108 10.38 -0.05 14.31
CA TYR A 108 11.32 -1.14 14.57
C TYR A 108 12.56 -1.12 13.68
N PHE A 109 12.42 -0.63 12.45
CA PHE A 109 13.51 -0.49 11.50
C PHE A 109 14.45 0.69 11.75
N LEU A 110 14.11 1.62 12.68
CA LEU A 110 14.97 2.73 13.10
C LEU A 110 15.77 2.44 14.37
N ARG A 111 15.58 1.28 14.99
CA ARG A 111 16.40 0.84 16.12
C ARG A 111 17.87 0.78 15.69
N GLU A 112 18.79 1.09 16.59
CA GLU A 112 20.23 0.90 16.36
C GLU A 112 20.51 -0.56 15.96
N GLY A 113 21.10 -0.77 14.78
CA GLY A 113 21.32 -2.09 14.18
C GLY A 113 20.15 -2.66 13.35
N GLY A 114 18.99 -1.99 13.32
CA GLY A 114 17.76 -2.51 12.71
C GLY A 114 17.14 -3.68 13.50
N HIS A 115 16.04 -4.24 13.00
CA HIS A 115 15.46 -5.47 13.55
C HIS A 115 15.80 -6.64 12.60
N ASP A 116 16.35 -7.73 13.13
CA ASP A 116 16.92 -8.85 12.34
C ASP A 116 15.90 -9.54 11.40
N ALA A 117 14.60 -9.40 11.68
CA ALA A 117 13.54 -9.93 10.82
C ALA A 117 13.34 -9.15 9.51
N TYR A 118 13.94 -7.96 9.34
CA TYR A 118 13.96 -7.27 8.05
C TYR A 118 15.11 -7.83 7.18
N TYR A 119 14.77 -8.61 6.16
CA TYR A 119 15.75 -9.30 5.31
C TYR A 119 15.72 -8.85 3.84
N LEU A 120 14.88 -7.88 3.48
CA LEU A 120 14.91 -7.30 2.14
C LEU A 120 16.20 -6.50 1.92
N PRO A 121 16.81 -6.56 0.73
CA PRO A 121 17.94 -5.72 0.38
C PRO A 121 17.53 -4.23 0.38
N ALA A 122 18.51 -3.34 0.20
CA ALA A 122 18.24 -1.91 0.17
C ALA A 122 17.53 -1.47 -1.12
N GLU A 123 17.78 -2.17 -2.23
CA GLU A 123 17.14 -2.00 -3.54
C GLU A 123 15.70 -2.54 -3.60
#